data_AF-A0A7U2MBJ2-F1
#
_entry.id   AF-A0A7U2MBJ2-F1
#
_cell.length_a   1.000
_cell.length_b   1.000
_cell.length_c   1.000
_cell.angle_alpha   90.00
_cell.angle_beta   90.00
_cell.angle_gamma   90.00
#
_symmetry.space_group_name_H-M   'P 1'
#
loop_
_entity.id
_entity.type
_entity.pdbx_description
1 polymer ?
#
loop_
_entity_poly.entity_id
_entity_poly.type
_entity_poly.pdbx_seq_one_letter_code
_entity_poly.pdbx_strand_id
1 'polypeptide(L)'
;MRGRLWLDHALWLSGLEWTQFERICIQRNRSASKLGGKWRAGTNLPNRSSAQAMERVLSGTAWVFDLALFQLLSNEPLTRSRLTALTANFRQPGFLDGHCWRLPHQDGVAISHDSQTLLHRGDLWGLFGLVGDVRWAELEGDDYKHLECSQDAFRALPALLRTPWAAACVPQLYELLERVRRRVPYTRDAYEVEWKTIEELAARAQFSAEPADRSSDANGYAELYPDPIVLMKRVRDRRIRQW
;
A
#
# COMPACT_ATOMS: atom_id res chain seq x y z
N MET A 1 -1.01 11.66 7.15
CA MET A 1 -1.48 10.39 6.54
C MET A 1 -1.50 9.23 7.53
N ARG A 2 -0.37 8.73 8.06
CA ARG A 2 -0.31 7.60 9.03
C ARG A 2 -1.41 7.60 10.09
N GLY A 3 -1.50 8.69 10.87
CA GLY A 3 -2.47 8.77 11.96
C GLY A 3 -3.94 8.75 11.51
N ARG A 4 -4.23 9.21 10.29
CA ARG A 4 -5.58 9.17 9.72
C ARG A 4 -5.92 7.75 9.26
N LEU A 5 -5.04 7.12 8.48
CA LEU A 5 -5.23 5.72 8.04
C LEU A 5 -5.42 4.77 9.23
N TRP A 6 -4.61 4.94 10.28
CA TRP A 6 -4.74 4.18 11.52
C TRP A 6 -6.07 4.42 12.24
N LEU A 7 -6.52 5.68 12.32
CA LEU A 7 -7.80 6.02 12.96
C LEU A 7 -8.99 5.45 12.19
N ASP A 8 -8.96 5.56 10.86
CA ASP A 8 -10.01 5.02 9.98
C ASP A 8 -10.06 3.48 10.09
N HIS A 9 -8.88 2.82 10.17
CA HIS A 9 -8.78 1.37 10.43
C HIS A 9 -9.37 1.00 11.78
N ALA A 10 -9.02 1.73 12.85
CA ALA A 10 -9.53 1.45 14.18
C ALA A 10 -11.05 1.65 14.29
N LEU A 11 -11.59 2.69 13.65
CA LEU A 11 -13.04 2.92 13.58
C LEU A 11 -13.72 1.75 12.86
N TRP A 12 -13.23 1.37 11.68
CA TRP A 12 -13.76 0.24 10.91
C TRP A 12 -13.71 -1.07 11.71
N LEU A 13 -12.56 -1.38 12.33
CA LEU A 13 -12.36 -2.59 13.11
C LEU A 13 -13.31 -2.67 14.32
N SER A 14 -13.64 -1.52 14.91
CA SER A 14 -14.56 -1.47 16.06
C SER A 14 -16.00 -1.80 15.71
N GLY A 15 -16.41 -1.61 14.45
CA GLY A 15 -17.82 -1.69 14.03
C GLY A 15 -18.73 -0.65 14.67
N LEU A 16 -18.17 0.39 15.31
CA LEU A 16 -18.93 1.41 16.03
C LEU A 16 -19.16 2.66 15.17
N GLU A 17 -20.26 3.35 15.45
CA GLU A 17 -20.46 4.72 14.99
C GLU A 17 -19.46 5.68 15.64
N TRP A 18 -19.10 6.75 14.94
CA TRP A 18 -18.04 7.68 15.38
C TRP A 18 -18.20 8.17 16.82
N THR A 19 -19.41 8.56 17.22
CA THR A 19 -19.68 9.11 18.56
C THR A 19 -19.45 8.06 19.65
N GLN A 20 -19.81 6.81 19.40
CA GLN A 20 -19.59 5.69 20.31
C GLN A 20 -18.11 5.32 20.34
N PHE A 21 -17.45 5.25 19.19
CA PHE A 21 -16.02 5.00 19.07
C PHE A 21 -15.19 6.04 19.83
N GLU A 22 -15.48 7.33 19.64
CA GLU A 22 -14.78 8.40 20.34
C GLU A 22 -14.93 8.27 21.87
N ARG A 23 -16.15 7.99 22.35
CA ARG A 23 -16.41 7.82 23.78
C ARG A 23 -15.67 6.60 24.37
N ILE A 24 -15.72 5.46 23.68
CA ILE A 24 -15.21 4.17 24.20
C ILE A 24 -13.70 4.06 23.99
N CYS A 25 -13.20 4.31 22.79
CA CYS A 25 -11.82 4.01 22.41
C CYS A 25 -10.87 5.19 22.64
N ILE A 26 -11.34 6.43 22.41
CA ILE A 26 -10.51 7.64 22.53
C ILE A 26 -10.60 8.23 23.95
N GLN A 27 -11.82 8.54 24.40
CA GLN A 27 -12.08 9.16 25.70
C GLN A 27 -12.07 8.13 26.85
N ARG A 28 -12.35 6.85 26.55
CA ARG A 28 -12.37 5.74 27.52
C ARG A 28 -13.30 6.00 28.69
N ASN A 29 -14.51 6.48 28.38
CA ASN A 29 -15.53 6.87 29.34
C ASN A 29 -15.08 7.95 30.35
N ARG A 30 -14.01 8.71 30.04
CA ARG A 30 -13.61 9.92 30.78
C ARG A 30 -14.38 11.13 30.26
N SER A 31 -14.21 12.27 30.91
CA SER A 31 -14.80 13.55 30.51
C SER A 31 -14.55 13.86 29.03
N ALA A 32 -15.57 14.41 28.38
CA ALA A 32 -15.54 14.74 26.97
C ALA A 32 -14.34 15.65 26.65
N SER A 33 -13.56 15.26 25.64
CA SER A 33 -12.46 16.06 25.12
C SER A 33 -12.65 16.25 23.62
N LYS A 34 -12.17 17.38 23.08
CA LYS A 34 -12.18 17.64 21.63
C LYS A 34 -11.12 16.82 20.87
N LEU A 35 -10.46 15.85 21.50
CA LEU A 35 -9.29 15.17 20.94
C LEU A 35 -9.65 14.30 19.73
N GLY A 36 -10.73 13.52 19.80
CA GLY A 36 -11.17 12.69 18.68
C GLY A 36 -11.57 13.55 17.48
N GLY A 37 -12.37 14.60 17.72
CA GLY A 37 -12.70 15.59 16.70
C GLY A 37 -11.46 16.22 16.04
N LYS A 38 -10.42 16.57 16.82
CA LYS A 38 -9.15 17.11 16.29
C LYS A 38 -8.40 16.09 15.43
N TRP A 39 -8.39 14.82 15.83
CA TRP A 39 -7.77 13.74 15.04
C TRP A 39 -8.49 13.50 13.73
N ARG A 40 -9.83 13.45 13.75
CA ARG A 40 -10.65 13.28 12.54
C ARG A 40 -10.49 14.45 11.56
N ALA A 41 -10.39 15.67 12.09
CA ALA A 41 -10.14 16.86 11.29
C ALA A 41 -8.67 16.97 10.81
N GLY A 42 -7.76 16.12 11.29
CA GLY A 42 -6.32 16.20 10.97
C GLY A 42 -5.59 17.40 11.57
N THR A 43 -6.23 18.18 12.44
CA THR A 43 -5.64 19.35 13.11
C THR A 43 -4.67 18.98 14.22
N ASN A 44 -4.81 17.77 14.75
CA ASN A 44 -3.83 17.14 15.62
C ASN A 44 -3.68 15.68 15.18
N LEU A 45 -2.46 15.13 15.23
CA LEU A 45 -2.23 13.74 14.83
C LEU A 45 -2.00 12.86 16.05
N PRO A 46 -2.53 11.63 16.07
CA PRO A 46 -2.20 10.66 17.11
C PRO A 46 -0.71 10.33 17.08
N ASN A 47 -0.13 10.14 18.25
CA ASN A 47 1.24 9.66 18.42
C ASN A 47 1.26 8.17 18.80
N ARG A 48 2.45 7.60 18.97
CA ARG A 48 2.61 6.17 19.31
C ARG A 48 1.94 5.82 20.65
N SER A 49 2.00 6.71 21.64
CA SER A 49 1.33 6.51 22.93
C SER A 49 -0.19 6.45 22.79
N SER A 50 -0.77 7.27 21.90
CA SER A 50 -2.20 7.18 21.54
C SER A 50 -2.54 5.83 20.92
N ALA A 51 -1.72 5.35 19.98
CA ALA A 51 -1.91 4.07 19.32
C ALA A 51 -1.84 2.89 20.29
N GLN A 52 -0.82 2.85 21.15
CA GLN A 52 -0.68 1.83 22.19
C GLN A 52 -1.84 1.84 23.18
N ALA A 53 -2.33 3.03 23.54
CA ALA A 53 -3.40 3.14 24.49
C ALA A 53 -4.77 2.79 23.87
N MET A 54 -4.92 2.89 22.55
CA MET A 54 -6.06 2.32 21.82
C MET A 54 -5.96 0.80 21.69
N GLU A 55 -4.77 0.26 21.41
CA GLU A 55 -4.51 -1.19 21.30
C GLU A 55 -4.94 -1.96 22.55
N ARG A 56 -4.83 -1.35 23.72
CA ARG A 56 -5.30 -1.93 25.00
C ARG A 56 -6.82 -2.02 25.12
N VAL A 57 -7.55 -1.23 24.36
CA VAL A 57 -9.02 -1.16 24.37
C VAL A 57 -9.61 -1.91 23.18
N LEU A 58 -8.96 -1.80 22.02
CA LEU A 58 -9.33 -2.44 20.77
C LEU A 58 -8.05 -3.05 20.17
N SER A 59 -7.87 -4.36 20.36
CA SER A 59 -6.72 -5.10 19.85
C SER A 59 -6.70 -5.16 18.33
N GLY A 60 -5.50 -5.18 17.73
CA GLY A 60 -5.33 -5.30 16.29
C GLY A 60 -5.28 -3.96 15.55
N THR A 61 -5.10 -2.83 16.24
CA THR A 61 -5.00 -1.49 15.64
C THR A 61 -3.56 -1.02 15.46
N ALA A 62 -2.63 -1.46 16.31
CA ALA A 62 -1.27 -0.93 16.36
C ALA A 62 -0.47 -1.17 15.08
N TRP A 63 -0.72 -2.29 14.38
CA TRP A 63 0.06 -2.68 13.22
C TRP A 63 0.02 -1.64 12.08
N VAL A 64 -1.13 -0.97 11.84
CA VAL A 64 -1.23 0.08 10.81
C VAL A 64 -0.38 1.30 11.17
N PHE A 65 -0.31 1.63 12.46
CA PHE A 65 0.47 2.76 12.94
C PHE A 65 1.97 2.47 12.88
N ASP A 66 2.37 1.27 13.28
CA ASP A 66 3.76 0.84 13.33
C ASP A 66 4.29 0.37 11.96
N LEU A 67 3.43 0.25 10.94
CA LEU A 67 3.83 -0.10 9.59
C LEU A 67 4.82 0.92 9.02
N ALA A 68 6.00 0.43 8.63
CA ALA A 68 7.09 1.24 8.09
C ALA A 68 6.83 1.78 6.66
N LEU A 69 5.66 1.49 6.08
CA LEU A 69 5.25 1.92 4.73
C LEU A 69 5.48 3.42 4.50
N PHE A 70 5.15 4.27 5.46
CA PHE A 70 5.27 5.72 5.32
C PHE A 70 6.72 6.22 5.27
N GLN A 71 7.64 5.49 5.91
CA GLN A 71 9.06 5.74 5.86
C GLN A 71 9.67 5.22 4.56
N LEU A 72 9.10 4.18 3.96
CA LEU A 72 9.52 3.69 2.64
C LEU A 72 9.04 4.64 1.52
N LEU A 73 7.85 5.21 1.70
CA LEU A 73 7.24 6.20 0.80
C LEU A 73 7.82 7.62 0.92
N SER A 74 8.81 7.85 1.79
CA SER A 74 9.42 9.17 1.91
C SER A 74 10.26 9.50 0.66
N ASN A 75 10.22 10.77 0.23
CA ASN A 75 10.98 11.23 -0.93
C ASN A 75 12.45 11.57 -0.58
N GLU A 76 13.08 10.74 0.24
CA GLU A 76 14.49 10.83 0.61
C GLU A 76 15.20 9.54 0.17
N PRO A 77 16.51 9.61 -0.16
CA PRO A 77 17.32 8.41 -0.31
C PRO A 77 17.38 7.64 1.02
N LEU A 78 17.26 6.32 0.96
CA LEU A 78 17.42 5.44 2.11
C LEU A 78 18.80 4.76 2.04
N THR A 79 19.49 4.67 3.17
CA THR A 79 20.71 3.87 3.27
C THR A 79 20.36 2.38 3.42
N ARG A 80 21.32 1.49 3.08
CA ARG A 80 21.15 0.04 3.24
C ARG A 80 20.77 -0.33 4.68
N SER A 81 21.44 0.28 5.67
CA SER A 81 21.15 0.04 7.09
C SER A 81 19.75 0.49 7.49
N ARG A 82 19.30 1.66 6.99
CA ARG A 82 17.96 2.17 7.27
C ARG A 82 16.90 1.28 6.64
N LEU A 83 17.06 0.89 5.38
CA LEU A 83 16.12 0.04 4.68
C LEU A 83 16.05 -1.37 5.29
N THR A 84 17.20 -1.91 5.70
CA THR A 84 17.26 -3.16 6.48
C THR A 84 16.42 -3.03 7.76
N ALA A 85 16.60 -1.97 8.55
CA ALA A 85 15.84 -1.77 9.78
C ALA A 85 14.32 -1.61 9.54
N LEU A 86 13.91 -0.96 8.45
CA LEU A 86 12.49 -0.78 8.12
C LEU A 86 11.80 -2.08 7.67
N THR A 87 12.57 -3.03 7.13
CA THR A 87 12.04 -4.28 6.54
C THR A 87 12.38 -5.53 7.36
N ALA A 88 13.23 -5.42 8.39
CA ALA A 88 13.82 -6.54 9.14
C ALA A 88 12.81 -7.57 9.67
N ASN A 89 11.63 -7.13 10.10
CA ASN A 89 10.63 -8.03 10.69
C ASN A 89 9.92 -8.90 9.65
N PHE A 90 9.99 -8.53 8.38
CA PHE A 90 9.18 -9.13 7.30
C PHE A 90 10.03 -9.66 6.15
N ARG A 91 11.16 -9.03 5.86
CA ARG A 91 12.08 -9.46 4.79
C ARG A 91 13.12 -10.41 5.37
N GLN A 92 13.13 -11.64 4.88
CA GLN A 92 14.04 -12.69 5.33
C GLN A 92 14.88 -13.21 4.16
N PRO A 93 16.05 -13.82 4.42
CA PRO A 93 16.77 -14.57 3.40
C PRO A 93 15.89 -15.69 2.81
N GLY A 94 15.86 -15.77 1.50
CA GLY A 94 15.19 -16.82 0.72
C GLY A 94 16.14 -17.94 0.32
N PHE A 95 15.63 -18.91 -0.43
CA PHE A 95 16.45 -19.97 -1.04
C PHE A 95 17.20 -19.40 -2.26
N LEU A 96 18.42 -19.89 -2.54
CA LEU A 96 19.30 -19.47 -3.67
C LEU A 96 19.60 -17.95 -3.70
N ASP A 97 20.19 -17.43 -2.62
CA ASP A 97 20.66 -16.02 -2.50
C ASP A 97 19.58 -14.95 -2.67
N GLY A 98 18.32 -15.34 -2.46
CA GLY A 98 17.18 -14.44 -2.52
C GLY A 98 16.73 -13.83 -1.19
N HIS A 99 15.65 -13.07 -1.22
CA HIS A 99 14.85 -12.65 -0.09
C HIS A 99 13.40 -13.10 -0.29
N CYS A 100 12.68 -13.21 0.81
CA CYS A 100 11.26 -13.48 0.81
C CYS A 100 10.56 -12.54 1.80
N TRP A 101 9.30 -12.26 1.53
CA TRP A 101 8.43 -11.52 2.42
C TRP A 101 7.61 -12.50 3.25
N ARG A 102 7.73 -12.41 4.57
CA ARG A 102 6.85 -13.08 5.54
C ARG A 102 5.92 -12.05 6.13
N LEU A 103 4.76 -11.89 5.52
CA LEU A 103 3.75 -10.92 5.92
C LEU A 103 2.61 -11.61 6.71
N PRO A 104 1.95 -10.92 7.65
CA PRO A 104 0.82 -11.48 8.40
C PRO A 104 -0.34 -11.97 7.50
N HIS A 105 -1.20 -12.90 7.94
CA HIS A 105 -2.47 -13.28 7.27
C HIS A 105 -2.40 -13.95 5.87
N GLN A 106 -1.31 -14.64 5.53
CA GLN A 106 -1.29 -15.62 4.43
C GLN A 106 -0.58 -16.91 4.89
N ASP A 107 -1.11 -17.56 5.93
CA ASP A 107 -0.70 -18.87 6.45
C ASP A 107 0.82 -19.09 6.63
N GLY A 108 1.57 -18.02 6.92
CA GLY A 108 3.03 -18.10 7.10
C GLY A 108 3.80 -18.50 5.84
N VAL A 109 3.15 -18.50 4.67
CA VAL A 109 3.81 -18.79 3.39
C VAL A 109 4.75 -17.64 3.07
N ALA A 110 6.04 -17.96 2.93
CA ALA A 110 7.02 -17.01 2.45
C ALA A 110 6.66 -16.64 1.01
N ILE A 111 6.31 -15.38 0.78
CA ILE A 111 6.13 -14.85 -0.56
C ILE A 111 7.55 -14.69 -1.13
N SER A 112 7.84 -15.45 -2.17
CA SER A 112 9.11 -15.33 -2.90
C SER A 112 9.25 -13.91 -3.48
N HIS A 113 10.42 -13.57 -4.01
CA HIS A 113 10.74 -12.30 -4.69
C HIS A 113 9.76 -11.81 -5.79
N ASP A 114 8.74 -12.59 -6.10
CA ASP A 114 7.75 -12.30 -7.11
C ASP A 114 6.79 -11.19 -6.64
N SER A 115 6.90 -10.03 -7.29
CA SER A 115 6.04 -8.88 -7.06
C SER A 115 4.57 -9.17 -7.40
N GLN A 116 4.28 -10.14 -8.28
CA GLN A 116 2.91 -10.55 -8.60
C GLN A 116 2.22 -11.16 -7.37
N THR A 117 2.90 -11.99 -6.61
CA THR A 117 2.33 -12.56 -5.39
C THR A 117 2.00 -11.47 -4.34
N LEU A 118 2.83 -10.43 -4.23
CA LEU A 118 2.55 -9.28 -3.36
C LEU A 118 1.39 -8.42 -3.89
N LEU A 119 1.26 -8.29 -5.20
CA LEU A 119 0.15 -7.62 -5.88
C LEU A 119 -1.18 -8.35 -5.62
N HIS A 120 -1.20 -9.66 -5.83
CA HIS A 120 -2.40 -10.50 -5.68
C HIS A 120 -2.99 -10.45 -4.28
N ARG A 121 -2.13 -10.21 -3.27
CA ARG A 121 -2.56 -10.02 -1.89
C ARG A 121 -3.53 -8.85 -1.70
N GLY A 122 -3.43 -7.79 -2.52
CA GLY A 122 -4.43 -6.72 -2.60
C GLY A 122 -4.67 -5.91 -1.32
N ASP A 123 -3.77 -5.96 -0.34
CA ASP A 123 -3.91 -5.27 0.94
C ASP A 123 -2.71 -4.36 1.27
N LEU A 124 -2.75 -3.71 2.44
CA LEU A 124 -1.70 -2.77 2.84
C LEU A 124 -0.35 -3.47 3.10
N TRP A 125 -0.34 -4.76 3.41
CA TRP A 125 0.87 -5.55 3.58
C TRP A 125 1.50 -5.88 2.22
N GLY A 126 0.69 -6.22 1.21
CA GLY A 126 1.13 -6.39 -0.18
C GLY A 126 1.77 -5.11 -0.70
N LEU A 127 1.11 -3.97 -0.52
CA LEU A 127 1.68 -2.67 -0.86
C LEU A 127 2.99 -2.39 -0.10
N PHE A 128 3.06 -2.72 1.20
CA PHE A 128 4.29 -2.56 1.97
C PHE A 128 5.46 -3.38 1.40
N GLY A 129 5.23 -4.63 1.03
CA GLY A 129 6.24 -5.47 0.37
C GLY A 129 6.69 -4.88 -0.95
N LEU A 130 5.74 -4.50 -1.81
CA LEU A 130 6.02 -3.90 -3.13
C LEU A 130 6.86 -2.63 -3.01
N VAL A 131 6.47 -1.70 -2.13
CA VAL A 131 7.25 -0.49 -1.89
C VAL A 131 8.62 -0.83 -1.29
N GLY A 132 8.70 -1.84 -0.42
CA GLY A 132 9.96 -2.37 0.08
C GLY A 132 10.90 -2.81 -1.04
N ASP A 133 10.39 -3.57 -2.01
CA ASP A 133 11.17 -4.05 -3.15
C ASP A 133 11.57 -2.92 -4.10
N VAL A 134 10.69 -1.94 -4.34
CA VAL A 134 11.05 -0.71 -5.05
C VAL A 134 12.24 -0.02 -4.38
N ARG A 135 12.22 0.14 -3.05
CA ARG A 135 13.32 0.79 -2.32
C ARG A 135 14.62 -0.04 -2.32
N TRP A 136 14.54 -1.37 -2.31
CA TRP A 136 15.72 -2.23 -2.41
C TRP A 136 16.33 -2.15 -3.80
N ALA A 137 15.52 -2.21 -4.85
CA ALA A 137 15.97 -2.09 -6.22
C ALA A 137 16.61 -0.72 -6.51
N GLU A 138 16.06 0.38 -5.97
CA GLU A 138 16.69 1.71 -6.03
C GLU A 138 18.11 1.70 -5.43
N LEU A 139 18.27 1.07 -4.27
CA LEU A 139 19.56 1.00 -3.56
C LEU A 139 20.58 0.10 -4.28
N GLU A 140 20.12 -0.95 -4.94
CA GLU A 140 20.94 -1.92 -5.66
C GLU A 140 21.28 -1.48 -7.09
N GLY A 141 20.62 -0.41 -7.58
CA GLY A 141 20.76 0.05 -8.97
C GLY A 141 20.12 -0.91 -9.97
N ASP A 142 19.14 -1.71 -9.53
CA ASP A 142 18.39 -2.62 -10.40
C ASP A 142 17.18 -1.89 -10.99
N ASP A 143 17.41 -1.24 -12.14
CA ASP A 143 16.40 -0.46 -12.85
C ASP A 143 15.19 -1.31 -13.31
N TYR A 144 15.42 -2.59 -13.65
CA TYR A 144 14.36 -3.49 -14.12
C TYR A 144 13.44 -3.91 -12.98
N LYS A 145 14.03 -4.36 -11.86
CA LYS A 145 13.25 -4.70 -10.67
C LYS A 145 12.54 -3.49 -10.08
N HIS A 146 13.20 -2.32 -10.10
CA HIS A 146 12.57 -1.08 -9.68
C HIS A 146 11.36 -0.75 -10.58
N LEU A 147 11.47 -0.93 -11.90
CA LEU A 147 10.35 -0.76 -12.83
C LEU A 147 9.19 -1.71 -12.53
N GLU A 148 9.46 -3.01 -12.47
CA GLU A 148 8.46 -4.06 -12.26
C GLU A 148 7.69 -3.87 -10.94
N CYS A 149 8.41 -3.79 -9.81
CA CYS A 149 7.80 -3.63 -8.49
C CYS A 149 7.03 -2.30 -8.38
N SER A 150 7.53 -1.25 -9.06
CA SER A 150 6.87 0.05 -9.06
C SER A 150 5.55 0.00 -9.83
N GLN A 151 5.50 -0.68 -10.98
CA GLN A 151 4.25 -0.88 -11.70
C GLN A 151 3.23 -1.65 -10.87
N ASP A 152 3.65 -2.75 -10.24
CA ASP A 152 2.78 -3.58 -9.41
C ASP A 152 2.27 -2.83 -8.18
N ALA A 153 3.06 -1.92 -7.59
CA ALA A 153 2.59 -1.05 -6.51
C ALA A 153 1.40 -0.16 -6.92
N PHE A 154 1.35 0.30 -8.18
CA PHE A 154 0.18 1.03 -8.71
C PHE A 154 -0.98 0.08 -9.04
N ARG A 155 -0.69 -1.11 -9.58
CA ARG A 155 -1.72 -2.15 -9.84
C ARG A 155 -2.40 -2.66 -8.57
N ALA A 156 -1.77 -2.50 -7.40
CA ALA A 156 -2.37 -2.85 -6.10
C ALA A 156 -3.39 -1.82 -5.59
N LEU A 157 -3.41 -0.59 -6.12
CA LEU A 157 -4.27 0.49 -5.63
C LEU A 157 -5.78 0.26 -5.77
N PRO A 158 -6.31 -0.41 -6.83
CA PRO A 158 -7.73 -0.71 -6.91
C PRO A 158 -8.23 -1.56 -5.73
N ALA A 159 -7.44 -2.53 -5.27
CA ALA A 159 -7.78 -3.35 -4.12
C ALA A 159 -7.84 -2.52 -2.82
N LEU A 160 -6.90 -1.59 -2.65
CA LEU A 160 -6.89 -0.65 -1.52
C LEU A 160 -8.03 0.37 -1.57
N LEU A 161 -8.45 0.81 -2.77
CA LEU A 161 -9.63 1.67 -2.92
C LEU A 161 -10.92 0.98 -2.49
N ARG A 162 -10.98 -0.35 -2.59
CA ARG A 162 -12.09 -1.16 -2.09
C ARG A 162 -12.02 -1.44 -0.61
N THR A 163 -10.87 -1.18 0.03
CA THR A 163 -10.69 -1.38 1.47
C THR A 163 -11.32 -0.20 2.22
N PRO A 164 -12.43 -0.39 2.97
CA PRO A 164 -13.27 0.72 3.45
C PRO A 164 -12.53 1.78 4.27
N TRP A 165 -11.56 1.35 5.08
CA TRP A 165 -10.77 2.22 5.94
C TRP A 165 -9.52 2.80 5.25
N ALA A 166 -9.11 2.29 4.10
CA ALA A 166 -7.93 2.75 3.38
C ALA A 166 -8.28 3.66 2.19
N ALA A 167 -9.46 3.49 1.59
CA ALA A 167 -9.88 4.15 0.35
C ALA A 167 -9.61 5.66 0.33
N ALA A 168 -9.98 6.38 1.40
CA ALA A 168 -9.81 7.83 1.50
C ALA A 168 -8.34 8.29 1.50
N CYS A 169 -7.39 7.40 1.83
CA CYS A 169 -5.96 7.69 1.81
C CYS A 169 -5.29 7.30 0.49
N VAL A 170 -5.93 6.52 -0.39
CA VAL A 170 -5.29 6.00 -1.60
C VAL A 170 -4.81 7.10 -2.56
N PRO A 171 -5.54 8.21 -2.81
CA PRO A 171 -5.00 9.30 -3.62
C PRO A 171 -3.69 9.89 -3.06
N GLN A 172 -3.53 9.93 -1.74
CA GLN A 172 -2.27 10.37 -1.12
C GLN A 172 -1.17 9.32 -1.24
N LEU A 173 -1.51 8.03 -1.15
CA LEU A 173 -0.56 6.93 -1.40
C LEU A 173 -0.06 6.96 -2.84
N TYR A 174 -0.95 7.19 -3.81
CA TYR A 174 -0.62 7.36 -5.23
C TYR A 174 0.45 8.45 -5.43
N GLU A 175 0.22 9.64 -4.87
CA GLU A 175 1.17 10.76 -4.98
C GLU A 175 2.54 10.44 -4.37
N LEU A 176 2.57 9.68 -3.28
CA LEU A 176 3.82 9.26 -2.65
C LEU A 176 4.55 8.18 -3.46
N LEU A 177 3.81 7.23 -4.04
CA LEU A 177 4.34 6.24 -4.96
C LEU A 177 4.94 6.92 -6.19
N GLU A 178 4.26 7.91 -6.78
CA GLU A 178 4.77 8.71 -7.88
C GLU A 178 6.11 9.39 -7.52
N ARG A 179 6.23 9.93 -6.31
CA ARG A 179 7.50 10.52 -5.86
C ARG A 179 8.61 9.50 -5.76
N VAL A 180 8.34 8.31 -5.21
CA VAL A 180 9.33 7.22 -5.12
C VAL A 180 9.71 6.74 -6.53
N ARG A 181 8.73 6.45 -7.39
CA ARG A 181 8.93 6.04 -8.79
C ARG A 181 9.87 6.97 -9.54
N ARG A 182 9.68 8.30 -9.39
CA ARG A 182 10.45 9.33 -10.10
C ARG A 182 11.91 9.44 -9.69
N ARG A 183 12.33 8.76 -8.61
CA ARG A 183 13.72 8.79 -8.12
C ARG A 183 14.67 8.05 -9.06
N VAL A 184 14.18 7.05 -9.79
CA VAL A 184 14.95 6.31 -10.81
C VAL A 184 14.54 6.82 -12.21
N PRO A 185 15.46 7.46 -12.96
CA PRO A 185 15.13 8.02 -14.28
C PRO A 185 14.60 7.00 -15.29
N TYR A 186 15.11 5.75 -15.25
CA TYR A 186 14.63 4.68 -16.12
C TYR A 186 13.13 4.42 -15.90
N THR A 187 12.74 4.13 -14.65
CA THR A 187 11.34 3.88 -14.28
C THR A 187 10.45 5.12 -14.45
N ARG A 188 10.96 6.31 -14.16
CA ARG A 188 10.26 7.59 -14.37
C ARG A 188 9.74 7.72 -15.81
N ASP A 189 10.56 7.36 -16.78
CA ASP A 189 10.28 7.60 -18.20
C ASP A 189 9.66 6.37 -18.89
N ALA A 190 9.58 5.23 -18.20
CA ALA A 190 9.14 3.96 -18.78
C ALA A 190 7.62 3.82 -18.90
N TYR A 191 6.84 4.49 -18.04
CA TYR A 191 5.38 4.39 -18.05
C TYR A 191 4.68 5.62 -17.44
N GLU A 192 3.41 5.78 -17.80
CA GLU A 192 2.43 6.64 -17.13
C GLU A 192 1.40 5.75 -16.40
N VAL A 193 0.76 6.31 -15.36
CA VAL A 193 -0.31 5.61 -14.63
C VAL A 193 -1.64 6.28 -14.93
N GLU A 194 -2.60 5.49 -15.41
CA GLU A 194 -3.95 5.95 -15.68
C GLU A 194 -4.83 5.81 -14.43
N TRP A 195 -4.96 6.91 -13.68
CA TRP A 195 -5.77 6.95 -12.46
C TRP A 195 -7.23 6.54 -12.71
N LYS A 196 -7.79 6.91 -13.86
CA LYS A 196 -9.16 6.54 -14.24
C LYS A 196 -9.35 5.02 -14.28
N THR A 197 -8.39 4.29 -14.83
CA THR A 197 -8.41 2.82 -14.87
C THR A 197 -8.36 2.22 -13.46
N ILE A 198 -7.59 2.83 -12.54
CA ILE A 198 -7.56 2.43 -11.13
C ILE A 198 -8.94 2.59 -10.47
N GLU A 199 -9.62 3.71 -10.69
CA GLU A 199 -10.96 3.97 -10.17
C GLU A 199 -12.02 3.04 -10.76
N GLU A 200 -11.97 2.83 -12.08
CA GLU A 200 -12.89 1.93 -12.79
C GLU A 200 -12.76 0.50 -12.30
N LEU A 201 -11.53 0.00 -12.12
CA LEU A 201 -11.27 -1.33 -11.54
C LEU A 201 -11.83 -1.44 -10.12
N ALA A 202 -11.60 -0.43 -9.28
CA ALA A 202 -12.09 -0.43 -7.90
C ALA A 202 -13.64 -0.44 -7.83
N ALA A 203 -14.30 0.22 -8.79
CA ALA A 203 -15.76 0.32 -8.87
C ALA A 203 -16.45 -0.95 -9.41
N ARG A 204 -15.71 -1.92 -9.97
CA ARG A 204 -16.31 -3.17 -10.48
C ARG A 204 -16.98 -3.95 -9.35
N ALA A 205 -18.12 -4.57 -9.66
CA ALA A 205 -18.84 -5.39 -8.68
C ALA A 205 -17.96 -6.54 -8.15
N GLN A 206 -17.30 -7.25 -9.07
CA GLN A 206 -16.40 -8.36 -8.81
C GLN A 206 -15.00 -7.98 -9.28
N PHE A 207 -14.21 -7.39 -8.39
CA PHE A 207 -12.78 -7.14 -8.59
C PHE A 207 -11.98 -8.04 -7.67
N SER A 208 -11.00 -8.77 -8.22
CA SER A 208 -9.96 -9.44 -7.44
C SER A 208 -8.56 -9.14 -7.99
N ALA A 209 -7.63 -8.86 -7.07
CA ALA A 209 -6.22 -8.72 -7.41
C ALA A 209 -5.63 -10.08 -7.86
N GLU A 210 -6.00 -11.18 -7.20
CA GLU A 210 -5.61 -12.55 -7.53
C GLU A 210 -6.36 -13.03 -8.80
N PRO A 211 -5.64 -13.33 -9.90
CA PRO A 211 -6.24 -13.83 -11.13
C PRO A 211 -7.13 -15.07 -10.96
N ALA A 212 -6.78 -15.98 -10.03
CA ALA A 212 -7.56 -17.19 -9.78
C ALA A 212 -8.98 -16.92 -9.24
N ASP A 213 -9.19 -15.77 -8.61
CA ASP A 213 -10.49 -15.38 -8.02
C ASP A 213 -11.35 -14.54 -8.98
N ARG A 214 -10.85 -14.24 -10.19
CA ARG A 214 -11.59 -13.45 -11.17
C ARG A 214 -12.66 -14.31 -11.85
N SER A 215 -13.77 -13.70 -12.20
CA SER A 215 -14.80 -14.34 -13.03
C SER A 215 -14.20 -14.81 -14.35
N SER A 216 -14.63 -15.97 -14.83
CA SER A 216 -14.21 -16.48 -16.13
C SER A 216 -14.93 -15.76 -17.27
N ASP A 217 -14.22 -15.55 -18.38
CA ASP A 217 -14.77 -15.10 -19.65
C ASP A 217 -15.53 -16.22 -20.37
N ALA A 218 -16.07 -15.92 -21.56
CA ALA A 218 -16.82 -16.88 -22.37
C ALA A 218 -16.01 -18.11 -22.81
N ASN A 219 -14.67 -18.05 -22.71
CA ASN A 219 -13.75 -19.13 -23.07
C ASN A 219 -13.23 -19.89 -21.84
N GLY A 220 -13.69 -19.54 -20.62
CA GLY A 220 -13.26 -20.17 -19.38
C GLY A 220 -11.95 -19.63 -18.80
N TYR A 221 -11.37 -18.57 -19.36
CA TYR A 221 -10.17 -17.92 -18.82
C TYR A 221 -10.55 -16.84 -17.81
N ALA A 222 -9.70 -16.59 -16.81
CA ALA A 222 -9.89 -15.47 -15.90
C ALA A 222 -10.02 -14.15 -16.67
N GLU A 223 -10.98 -13.31 -16.28
CA GLU A 223 -11.21 -12.02 -16.92
C GLU A 223 -9.93 -11.17 -16.93
N LEU A 224 -9.57 -10.68 -18.12
CA LEU A 224 -8.46 -9.75 -18.31
C LEU A 224 -8.92 -8.34 -17.95
N TYR A 225 -8.31 -7.79 -16.91
CA TYR A 225 -8.53 -6.42 -16.49
C TYR A 225 -7.68 -5.45 -17.33
N PRO A 226 -8.19 -4.26 -17.67
CA PRO A 226 -7.34 -3.20 -18.23
C PRO A 226 -6.19 -2.90 -17.27
N ASP A 227 -4.98 -2.75 -17.82
CA ASP A 227 -3.79 -2.43 -17.02
C ASP A 227 -3.73 -0.91 -16.81
N PRO A 228 -3.68 -0.40 -15.56
CA PRO A 228 -3.51 1.03 -15.30
C PRO A 228 -2.13 1.56 -15.71
N ILE A 229 -1.20 0.68 -16.11
CA ILE A 229 0.14 1.04 -16.54
C ILE A 229 0.20 1.21 -18.05
N VAL A 230 0.45 2.44 -18.51
CA VAL A 230 0.63 2.77 -19.93
C VAL A 230 2.11 2.89 -20.25
N LEU A 231 2.67 1.88 -20.94
CA LEU A 231 4.08 1.87 -21.30
C LEU A 231 4.42 3.00 -22.28
N MET A 232 5.43 3.79 -21.92
CA MET A 232 5.90 4.89 -22.75
C MET A 232 6.93 4.36 -23.74
N LYS A 233 6.59 4.34 -25.03
CA LYS A 233 7.54 4.01 -26.08
C LYS A 233 8.62 5.10 -26.13
N ARG A 234 9.87 4.74 -25.79
CA ARG A 234 11.03 5.57 -26.11
C ARG A 234 11.26 5.53 -27.63
N VAL A 235 10.51 6.34 -28.36
CA VAL A 235 10.85 6.69 -29.73
C VAL A 235 12.07 7.60 -29.62
N ARG A 236 13.26 7.12 -30.02
CA ARG A 236 14.37 8.01 -30.36
C ARG A 236 13.79 9.02 -31.37
N ASP A 237 13.59 10.25 -30.91
CA ASP A 237 13.16 11.44 -31.67
C ASP A 237 11.71 11.62 -32.16
N ARG A 238 10.66 11.10 -31.50
CA ARG A 238 9.30 11.66 -31.70
C ARG A 238 8.28 11.20 -30.65
N ARG A 239 7.82 12.14 -29.81
CA ARG A 239 6.61 11.96 -28.99
C ARG A 239 5.40 11.75 -29.91
N ILE A 240 4.88 10.53 -29.98
CA ILE A 240 3.55 10.25 -30.51
C ILE A 240 2.87 9.31 -29.52
N ARG A 241 1.76 9.75 -28.92
CA ARG A 241 0.84 8.90 -28.16
C ARG A 241 0.14 7.99 -29.16
N GLN A 242 0.16 6.67 -28.93
CA GLN A 242 -0.73 5.74 -29.63
C GLN A 242 -1.91 5.41 -28.73
N TRP A 243 -3.09 5.40 -29.33
CA TRP A 243 -4.40 5.14 -28.74
C TRP A 243 -4.58 3.68 -28.38
#